data_AF-A0A2E9T8Q7-F1
#
_entry.id   AF-A0A2E9T8Q7-F1
#
_cell.length_a   1.000
_cell.length_b   1.000
_cell.length_c   1.000
_cell.angle_alpha   90.00
_cell.angle_beta   90.00
_cell.angle_gamma   90.00
#
_symmetry.space_group_name_H-M   'P 1'
#
loop_
_entity.id
_entity.type
_entity.pdbx_description
1 polymer ?
#
loop_
_entity_poly.entity_id
_entity_poly.type
_entity_poly.pdbx_seq_one_letter_code
_entity_poly.pdbx_strand_id
1 'polypeptide(L)'
;MQISLFHGFFEYDIENDKITRKLNLPIPKTNKNLTLGDHLLNSGHHGISLSGDDKTICVAGTMDGYIAIVDRETFKYSTIKLSDDPKEAKPYWSTSSKDGKKAYVSISGLDKVSVLDYATGKIVAEIPVGNHPQRVRNGQLRLK
;
A
#
# COMPACT_ATOMS: atom_id res chain seq x y z
N MET A 1 3.47 9.52 -6.03
CA MET A 1 3.49 10.63 -5.07
C MET A 1 2.32 10.47 -4.13
N GLN A 2 2.50 10.72 -2.83
CA GLN A 2 1.37 10.79 -1.90
C GLN A 2 0.61 12.09 -2.15
N ILE A 3 -0.72 12.02 -2.07
CA ILE A 3 -1.60 13.17 -2.12
C ILE A 3 -2.34 13.22 -0.80
N SER A 4 -2.26 14.37 -0.13
CA SER A 4 -2.82 14.55 1.21
C SER A 4 -4.31 14.18 1.24
N LEU A 5 -4.69 13.40 2.24
CA LEU A 5 -6.07 12.96 2.54
C LEU A 5 -6.74 12.15 1.42
N PHE A 6 -6.00 11.79 0.37
CA PHE A 6 -6.57 11.04 -0.73
C PHE A 6 -6.47 9.53 -0.47
N HIS A 7 -7.59 8.84 -0.65
CA HIS A 7 -7.73 7.40 -0.50
C HIS A 7 -7.72 6.75 -1.89
N GLY A 8 -6.54 6.58 -2.47
CA GLY A 8 -6.38 6.13 -3.84
C GLY A 8 -5.10 6.64 -4.49
N PHE A 9 -5.07 6.62 -5.81
CA PHE A 9 -3.98 7.19 -6.59
C PHE A 9 -4.47 7.75 -7.93
N PHE A 10 -3.57 8.49 -8.58
CA PHE A 10 -3.75 9.01 -9.93
C PHE A 10 -2.69 8.43 -10.85
N GLU A 11 -3.08 8.23 -12.10
CA GLU A 11 -2.12 8.14 -13.19
C GLU A 11 -1.93 9.54 -13.77
N TYR A 12 -0.67 9.92 -13.98
CA TYR A 12 -0.29 11.25 -14.40
C TYR A 12 0.75 11.14 -15.49
N ASP A 13 0.46 11.77 -16.62
CA ASP A 13 1.35 11.98 -17.74
C ASP A 13 2.22 13.21 -17.44
N ILE A 14 3.51 12.96 -17.25
CA ILE A 14 4.51 13.96 -16.87
C ILE A 14 4.84 14.87 -18.06
N GLU A 15 4.85 14.33 -19.28
CA GLU A 15 5.24 15.09 -20.48
C GLU A 15 4.19 16.14 -20.84
N ASN A 16 2.91 15.79 -20.65
CA ASN A 16 1.77 16.64 -21.00
C ASN A 16 1.13 17.35 -19.80
N ASP A 17 1.73 17.24 -18.60
CA ASP A 17 1.20 17.81 -17.34
C ASP A 17 -0.28 17.50 -17.13
N LYS A 18 -0.64 16.21 -17.16
CA LYS A 18 -2.05 15.80 -17.18
C LYS A 18 -2.34 14.55 -16.36
N ILE A 19 -3.37 14.63 -15.51
CA ILE A 19 -3.99 13.45 -14.91
C ILE A 19 -4.73 12.69 -16.02
N THR A 20 -4.31 11.45 -16.30
CA THR A 20 -4.95 10.58 -17.30
C THR A 20 -6.04 9.74 -16.70
N ARG A 21 -5.83 9.22 -15.48
CA ARG A 21 -6.79 8.36 -14.77
C ARG A 21 -6.74 8.62 -13.26
N LYS A 22 -7.84 8.29 -12.58
CA LYS A 22 -7.99 8.38 -11.12
C LYS A 22 -8.67 7.12 -10.61
N LEU A 23 -8.14 6.55 -9.52
CA LEU A 23 -8.84 5.52 -8.75
C LEU A 23 -9.11 6.04 -7.33
N ASN A 24 -10.38 6.01 -6.92
CA ASN A 24 -10.75 6.11 -5.52
C ASN A 24 -10.86 4.69 -4.95
N LEU A 25 -10.14 4.42 -3.87
CA LEU A 25 -10.19 3.17 -3.14
C LEU A 25 -11.17 3.30 -1.95
N PRO A 26 -11.69 2.19 -1.42
CA PRO A 26 -12.78 2.24 -0.43
C PRO A 26 -12.29 2.83 0.90
N ILE A 27 -13.15 3.61 1.55
CA ILE A 27 -12.92 4.10 2.92
C ILE A 27 -13.79 3.27 3.87
N PRO A 28 -13.22 2.59 4.88
CA PRO A 28 -13.97 1.85 5.86
C PRO A 28 -15.00 2.73 6.58
N LYS A 29 -16.16 2.17 6.94
CA LYS A 29 -17.24 2.92 7.61
C LYS A 29 -16.77 3.62 8.88
N THR A 30 -15.92 2.96 9.67
CA THR A 30 -15.32 3.50 10.90
C THR A 30 -14.46 4.75 10.67
N ASN A 31 -14.03 4.97 9.42
CA ASN A 31 -13.08 6.02 9.05
C ASN A 31 -13.68 7.06 8.09
N LYS A 32 -14.98 6.98 7.77
CA LYS A 32 -15.65 7.95 6.87
C LYS A 32 -15.70 9.37 7.41
N ASN A 33 -15.67 9.52 8.73
CA ASN A 33 -15.83 10.81 9.42
C ASN A 33 -14.53 11.25 10.11
N LEU A 34 -13.38 10.74 9.67
CA LEU A 34 -12.09 11.22 10.17
C LEU A 34 -11.94 12.71 9.82
N THR A 35 -11.57 13.50 10.82
CA THR A 35 -11.20 14.91 10.67
C THR A 35 -9.75 15.01 10.23
N LEU A 36 -9.32 16.19 9.78
CA LEU A 36 -7.92 16.45 9.39
C LEU A 36 -6.92 15.99 10.47
N GLY A 37 -7.23 16.23 11.74
CA GLY A 37 -6.37 15.86 12.87
C GLY A 37 -6.27 14.35 13.12
N ASP A 38 -7.21 13.56 12.61
CA ASP A 38 -7.21 12.10 12.77
C ASP A 38 -6.30 11.40 11.75
N HIS A 39 -5.97 12.07 10.63
CA HIS A 39 -5.12 11.51 9.59
C HIS A 39 -3.66 11.57 9.99
N LEU A 40 -3.04 10.40 10.18
CA LEU A 40 -1.62 10.31 10.41
C LEU A 40 -0.87 10.94 9.23
N LEU A 41 -0.09 12.00 9.50
CA LEU A 41 0.66 12.76 8.49
C LEU A 41 -0.19 13.26 7.32
N ASN A 42 -1.47 13.59 7.56
CA ASN A 42 -2.43 14.02 6.54
C ASN A 42 -2.56 13.01 5.38
N SER A 43 -2.44 11.71 5.65
CA SER A 43 -2.55 10.67 4.63
C SER A 43 -3.91 9.97 4.65
N GLY A 44 -4.43 9.64 3.47
CA GLY A 44 -5.32 8.49 3.34
C GLY A 44 -4.46 7.24 3.18
N HIS A 45 -3.68 7.22 2.09
CA HIS A 45 -2.72 6.16 1.76
C HIS A 45 -1.28 6.73 1.64
N HIS A 46 -0.26 5.98 2.07
CA HIS A 46 1.16 6.42 2.01
C HIS A 46 2.05 5.64 1.04
N GLY A 47 1.86 4.32 0.94
CA GLY A 47 2.76 3.42 0.21
C GLY A 47 2.14 2.92 -1.10
N ILE A 48 2.94 2.88 -2.17
CA ILE A 48 2.54 2.29 -3.46
C ILE A 48 3.74 1.61 -4.11
N SER A 49 3.54 0.42 -4.69
CA SER A 49 4.56 -0.29 -5.46
C SER A 49 3.95 -1.03 -6.66
N LEU A 50 4.75 -1.23 -7.71
CA LEU A 50 4.33 -1.89 -8.96
C LEU A 50 5.07 -3.23 -9.12
N SER A 51 4.39 -4.27 -9.58
CA SER A 51 5.00 -5.56 -9.92
C SER A 51 6.05 -5.40 -11.02
N GLY A 52 7.01 -6.33 -11.10
CA GLY A 52 8.11 -6.22 -12.07
C GLY A 52 7.71 -6.40 -13.53
N ASP A 53 6.48 -6.84 -13.79
CA ASP A 53 5.87 -6.94 -15.11
C ASP A 53 4.90 -5.77 -15.40
N ASP A 54 4.86 -4.77 -14.54
CA ASP A 54 4.03 -3.56 -14.63
C ASP A 54 2.51 -3.81 -14.65
N LYS A 55 2.02 -4.98 -14.21
CA LYS A 55 0.58 -5.31 -14.27
C LYS A 55 -0.18 -5.05 -12.99
N THR A 56 0.48 -5.10 -11.84
CA THR A 56 -0.19 -5.09 -10.54
C THR A 56 0.38 -4.04 -9.62
N ILE A 57 -0.48 -3.15 -9.12
CA ILE A 57 -0.16 -2.12 -8.14
C ILE A 57 -0.56 -2.64 -6.75
N CYS A 58 0.33 -2.51 -5.78
CA CYS A 58 0.07 -2.73 -4.36
C CYS A 58 0.04 -1.37 -3.65
N VAL A 59 -1.06 -1.06 -2.97
CA VAL A 59 -1.28 0.20 -2.26
C VAL A 59 -1.47 -0.09 -0.77
N ALA A 60 -0.72 0.62 0.07
CA ALA A 60 -0.86 0.59 1.52
C ALA A 60 -1.95 1.58 1.95
N GLY A 61 -3.11 1.03 2.33
CA GLY A 61 -4.27 1.79 2.79
C GLY A 61 -4.10 2.28 4.22
N THR A 62 -3.17 3.22 4.47
CA THR A 62 -2.65 3.55 5.81
C THR A 62 -3.72 3.91 6.82
N MET A 63 -4.63 4.80 6.48
CA MET A 63 -5.75 5.14 7.35
C MET A 63 -6.94 4.20 7.17
N ASP A 64 -6.90 3.26 6.23
CA ASP A 64 -8.01 2.37 5.89
C ASP A 64 -7.79 0.90 6.30
N GLY A 65 -6.63 0.57 6.87
CA GLY A 65 -6.36 -0.73 7.48
C GLY A 65 -6.33 -1.91 6.50
N TYR A 66 -6.11 -1.67 5.22
CA TYR A 66 -6.00 -2.74 4.21
C TYR A 66 -4.80 -2.57 3.28
N ILE A 67 -4.45 -3.65 2.59
CA ILE A 67 -3.64 -3.61 1.37
C ILE A 67 -4.59 -3.70 0.17
N ALA A 68 -4.49 -2.77 -0.78
CA ALA A 68 -5.23 -2.86 -2.03
C ALA A 68 -4.34 -3.39 -3.16
N ILE A 69 -4.84 -4.38 -3.88
CA ILE A 69 -4.19 -4.98 -5.05
C ILE A 69 -4.99 -4.58 -6.27
N VAL A 70 -4.35 -3.87 -7.19
CA VAL A 70 -5.00 -3.20 -8.31
C VAL A 70 -4.39 -3.65 -9.61
N ASP A 71 -5.22 -4.10 -10.54
CA ASP A 71 -4.84 -4.31 -11.93
C ASP A 71 -4.58 -2.95 -12.59
N ARG A 72 -3.37 -2.72 -13.09
CA ARG A 72 -2.96 -1.41 -13.61
C ARG A 72 -3.72 -1.02 -14.87
N GLU A 73 -4.05 -1.97 -15.73
CA GLU A 73 -4.69 -1.69 -17.01
C GLU A 73 -6.16 -1.28 -16.80
N THR A 74 -6.89 -2.02 -15.97
CA THR A 74 -8.34 -1.87 -15.79
C THR A 74 -8.74 -1.10 -14.54
N PHE A 75 -7.82 -0.90 -13.59
CA PHE A 75 -8.08 -0.37 -12.24
C PHE A 75 -9.08 -1.19 -11.42
N LYS A 76 -9.36 -2.44 -11.84
CA LYS A 76 -10.07 -3.40 -10.97
C LYS A 76 -9.18 -3.71 -9.77
N TYR A 77 -9.79 -3.76 -8.58
CA TYR A 77 -9.04 -3.97 -7.36
C TYR A 77 -9.72 -4.97 -6.43
N SER A 78 -8.90 -5.52 -5.54
CA SER A 78 -9.32 -6.24 -4.33
C SER A 78 -8.62 -5.64 -3.12
N THR A 79 -9.15 -5.90 -1.92
CA THR A 79 -8.54 -5.44 -0.67
C THR A 79 -8.31 -6.63 0.26
N ILE A 80 -7.21 -6.58 1.00
CA ILE A 80 -6.86 -7.54 2.04
C ILE A 80 -7.04 -6.85 3.38
N LYS A 81 -8.04 -7.28 4.15
CA LYS A 81 -8.27 -6.84 5.53
C LYS A 81 -7.13 -7.31 6.43
N LEU A 82 -6.58 -6.42 7.24
CA LEU A 82 -5.42 -6.73 8.11
C LEU A 82 -5.77 -6.87 9.60
N SER A 83 -6.87 -6.26 10.03
CA SER A 83 -7.37 -6.27 11.41
C SER A 83 -8.88 -6.05 11.42
N ASP A 84 -9.54 -6.39 12.53
CA ASP A 84 -10.98 -6.18 12.68
C ASP A 84 -11.36 -4.71 12.77
N ASP A 85 -10.59 -3.92 13.53
CA ASP A 85 -10.63 -2.46 13.44
C ASP A 85 -9.53 -1.97 12.47
N PRO A 86 -9.89 -1.36 11.33
CA PRO A 86 -8.94 -0.78 10.38
C PRO A 86 -7.89 0.16 10.99
N LYS A 87 -8.21 0.83 12.10
CA LYS A 87 -7.31 1.78 12.77
C LYS A 87 -6.11 1.09 13.43
N GLU A 88 -6.20 -0.21 13.71
CA GLU A 88 -5.13 -0.98 14.34
C GLU A 88 -4.02 -1.34 13.36
N ALA A 89 -4.32 -1.59 12.08
CA ALA A 89 -3.31 -2.12 11.18
C ALA A 89 -2.26 -1.09 10.73
N LYS A 90 -2.72 0.08 10.26
CA LYS A 90 -1.87 1.16 9.71
C LYS A 90 -0.79 0.66 8.72
N PRO A 91 -1.16 0.01 7.59
CA PRO A 91 -0.20 -0.36 6.55
C PRO A 91 0.46 0.89 5.98
N TYR A 92 1.78 1.01 6.10
CA TYR A 92 2.47 2.29 5.94
C TYR A 92 3.21 2.42 4.62
N TRP A 93 3.98 1.40 4.23
CA TRP A 93 4.81 1.44 3.02
C TRP A 93 4.70 0.14 2.25
N SER A 94 4.83 0.20 0.93
CA SER A 94 4.91 -0.96 0.04
C SER A 94 6.18 -0.87 -0.79
N THR A 95 6.88 -1.99 -0.98
CA THR A 95 8.08 -2.06 -1.81
C THR A 95 8.13 -3.40 -2.52
N SER A 96 8.22 -3.38 -3.84
CA SER A 96 8.33 -4.60 -4.64
C SER A 96 9.64 -5.31 -4.32
N SER A 97 9.60 -6.65 -4.25
CA SER A 97 10.79 -7.48 -4.18
C SER A 97 11.66 -7.25 -5.40
N LYS A 98 12.94 -7.59 -5.29
CA LYS A 98 13.91 -7.37 -6.37
C LYS A 98 13.52 -8.07 -7.69
N ASP A 99 12.96 -9.27 -7.59
CA ASP A 99 12.48 -10.03 -8.75
C ASP A 99 11.10 -9.57 -9.24
N GLY A 100 10.50 -8.57 -8.57
CA GLY A 100 9.21 -7.98 -8.94
C GLY A 100 7.99 -8.88 -8.68
N LYS A 101 8.16 -10.05 -8.07
CA LYS A 101 7.08 -11.04 -7.87
C LYS A 101 6.27 -10.82 -6.60
N LYS A 102 6.84 -10.10 -5.63
CA LYS A 102 6.24 -9.87 -4.31
C LYS A 102 6.24 -8.40 -3.95
N ALA A 103 5.40 -8.02 -3.00
CA ALA A 103 5.49 -6.74 -2.30
C ALA A 103 5.74 -6.98 -0.80
N TYR A 104 6.65 -6.20 -0.23
CA TYR A 104 6.85 -6.10 1.20
C TYR A 104 6.08 -4.91 1.72
N VAL A 105 5.11 -5.15 2.61
CA VAL A 105 4.26 -4.11 3.18
C VAL A 105 4.52 -4.02 4.68
N SER A 106 4.97 -2.86 5.15
CA SER A 106 5.08 -2.60 6.59
C SER A 106 3.72 -2.27 7.18
N ILE A 107 3.39 -2.91 8.30
CA ILE A 107 2.11 -2.77 9.00
C ILE A 107 2.42 -2.16 10.36
N SER A 108 2.39 -0.82 10.44
CA SER A 108 3.02 -0.11 11.55
C SER A 108 2.27 -0.23 12.87
N GLY A 109 0.97 -0.51 12.84
CA GLY A 109 0.20 -0.75 14.05
C GLY A 109 0.24 -2.19 14.54
N LEU A 110 0.75 -3.13 13.73
CA LEU A 110 0.87 -4.55 14.09
C LEU A 110 2.34 -5.02 14.18
N ASP A 111 3.31 -4.10 14.16
CA ASP A 111 4.74 -4.37 14.32
C ASP A 111 5.26 -5.54 13.44
N LYS A 112 4.81 -5.57 12.18
CA LYS A 112 5.15 -6.63 11.22
C LYS A 112 5.37 -6.12 9.80
N VAL A 113 6.03 -6.95 8.99
CA VAL A 113 6.08 -6.83 7.53
C VAL A 113 5.34 -8.01 6.92
N SER A 114 4.31 -7.73 6.12
CA SER A 114 3.59 -8.76 5.35
C SER A 114 4.22 -8.87 3.96
N VAL A 115 4.40 -10.11 3.49
CA VAL A 115 4.90 -10.43 2.16
C VAL A 115 3.70 -10.83 1.30
N LEU A 116 3.36 -9.99 0.33
CA LEU A 116 2.33 -10.24 -0.66
C LEU A 116 2.93 -10.87 -1.91
N ASP A 117 2.30 -11.89 -2.46
CA ASP A 117 2.57 -12.40 -3.80
C ASP A 117 1.66 -11.72 -4.84
N TYR A 118 2.26 -11.10 -5.86
CA TYR A 118 1.50 -10.32 -6.86
C TYR A 118 0.62 -11.19 -7.74
N ALA A 119 1.07 -12.41 -8.10
CA ALA A 119 0.35 -13.28 -9.01
C ALA A 119 -0.95 -13.82 -8.39
N THR A 120 -0.91 -14.14 -7.10
CA THR A 120 -2.07 -14.67 -6.36
C THR A 120 -2.88 -13.60 -5.65
N GLY A 121 -2.30 -12.41 -5.44
CA GLY A 121 -2.91 -11.34 -4.65
C GLY A 121 -3.06 -11.69 -3.16
N LYS A 122 -2.22 -12.59 -2.64
CA LYS A 122 -2.31 -13.10 -1.26
C LYS A 122 -1.09 -12.77 -0.44
N ILE A 123 -1.29 -12.61 0.87
CA ILE A 123 -0.18 -12.59 1.84
C ILE A 123 0.33 -14.03 1.97
N VAL A 124 1.62 -14.23 1.71
CA VAL A 124 2.30 -15.54 1.74
C VAL A 124 3.24 -15.67 2.94
N ALA A 125 3.56 -14.58 3.63
CA ALA A 125 4.29 -14.61 4.90
C ALA A 125 4.01 -13.33 5.70
N GLU A 126 4.16 -13.44 7.02
CA GLU A 126 4.16 -12.29 7.93
C GLU A 126 5.37 -12.40 8.85
N ILE A 127 6.13 -11.31 8.96
CA ILE A 127 7.42 -11.29 9.63
C ILE A 127 7.31 -10.28 10.77
N PRO A 128 7.35 -10.72 12.04
CA PRO A 128 7.43 -9.80 13.18
C PRO A 128 8.70 -8.97 13.08
N VAL A 129 8.60 -7.68 13.37
CA VAL A 129 9.73 -6.75 13.41
C VAL A 129 9.64 -5.87 14.66
N GLY A 130 10.55 -4.91 14.78
CA GLY A 130 10.50 -3.93 15.87
C GLY A 130 9.30 -3.00 15.78
N ASN A 131 9.20 -2.11 16.76
CA ASN A 131 8.05 -1.23 16.91
C ASN A 131 7.88 -0.25 15.73
N HIS A 132 6.63 -0.12 15.28
CA HIS A 132 6.14 0.86 14.33
C HIS A 132 6.94 0.94 13.01
N PRO A 133 7.10 -0.17 12.26
CA PRO A 133 7.84 -0.17 11.00
C PRO A 133 7.18 0.76 9.98
N GLN A 134 7.98 1.65 9.38
CA GLN A 134 7.50 2.58 8.35
C GLN A 134 8.10 2.24 6.99
N ARG A 135 9.15 2.94 6.54
CA ARG A 135 9.69 2.72 5.20
C ARG A 135 10.49 1.42 5.14
N VAL A 136 10.15 0.58 4.16
CA VAL A 136 10.91 -0.63 3.82
C VAL A 136 11.75 -0.33 2.57
N ARG A 137 13.00 -0.82 2.54
CA ARG A 137 13.88 -0.76 1.38
C ARG A 137 14.59 -2.09 1.22
N ASN A 138 14.78 -2.50 -0.03
CA ASN A 138 15.54 -3.72 -0.32
C ASN A 138 17.04 -3.47 -0.15
N GLY A 139 17.73 -4.39 0.52
CA GLY A 139 19.19 -4.52 0.49
C GLY A 139 19.56 -5.88 -0.10
N GLN A 140 20.63 -5.95 -0.88
CA GLN A 140 21.15 -7.23 -1.38
C GLN A 140 22.60 -7.39 -0.96
N LEU A 141 22.91 -8.51 -0.28
CA LEU A 141 24.26 -8.97 -0.09
C LEU A 141 24.56 -10.04 -1.15
N ARG A 142 25.65 -9.86 -1.90
CA ARG A 142 26.21 -10.92 -2.74
C ARG A 142 27.32 -11.58 -1.95
N LEU A 143 27.04 -12.75 -1.39
CA LEU A 143 28.06 -13.57 -0.76
C LEU A 143 28.90 -14.21 -1.87
N LYS A 144 30.22 -14.10 -1.76
CA LYS A 144 31.18 -14.76 -2.64
C LYS A 144 31.34 -16.22 -2.24
#